data_AF-A0AAI9B8U1-F1
#
_entry.id   AF-A0AAI9B8U1-F1
#
_cell.length_a   1.000
_cell.length_b   1.000
_cell.length_c   1.000
_cell.angle_alpha   90.00
_cell.angle_beta   90.00
_cell.angle_gamma   90.00
#
_symmetry.space_group_name_H-M   'P 1'
#
loop_
_entity.id
_entity.type
_entity.pdbx_description
1 polymer ?
#
loop_
_entity_poly.entity_id
_entity_poly.type
_entity_poly.pdbx_seq_one_letter_code
_entity_poly.pdbx_strand_id
1 'polypeptide(L)'
;MFPLNDLSLKTQSVQLNKVTSNTESTIKQQELVSDDAMINKLSSELVSCLGNGKFTPISEDSKLLNMLSEFKLLREQCFRWGNYTLLFENYGSYDKTGSITIEKNQGAGTLPIRHKLDFISTNIAELLGKLTKITDARLCKGFSDWASSVKEGASNDFKENVDRALVRMFKCVELHSNELNLSYLFLGSAPPLPEWIEMLRLNNNQLVSIQVPESCKELELEFNNLTEFPKVPDGITLVSVNNNQISRIDSFPPKAKKIFISNNKLTEIPVIPDTTEVFECNGNNIKEIKYFPKNLKEAHIEYNDIEVVPAIHGNLKLLFIECNPIKEAFLMPWTLTGICYDISQQKYIVTNPDDYDKYSDMVKRVVIDGKN
;
A
#
# COMPACT_ATOMS: atom_id res chain seq x y z
N MET A 1 53.15 -27.28 -0.51
CA MET A 1 52.32 -28.13 0.37
C MET A 1 51.85 -27.24 1.51
N PHE A 2 50.53 -27.19 1.73
CA PHE A 2 49.74 -26.21 2.51
C PHE A 2 50.34 -25.66 3.81
N PRO A 3 49.88 -24.44 4.19
CA PRO A 3 49.45 -24.27 5.57
C PRO A 3 48.11 -23.49 5.76
N LEU A 4 47.45 -23.87 6.87
CA LEU A 4 46.67 -23.08 7.83
C LEU A 4 45.18 -22.70 7.59
N ASN A 5 44.39 -23.20 8.55
CA ASN A 5 43.21 -22.64 9.25
C ASN A 5 41.87 -22.47 8.52
N ASP A 6 40.84 -23.17 9.01
CA ASP A 6 39.78 -22.46 9.75
C ASP A 6 38.99 -23.38 10.71
N LEU A 7 38.63 -22.82 11.87
CA LEU A 7 38.01 -23.49 13.02
C LEU A 7 36.48 -23.53 12.85
N SER A 8 35.88 -24.72 12.97
CA SER A 8 34.44 -24.91 13.00
C SER A 8 33.87 -24.89 14.44
N LEU A 9 32.85 -24.04 14.67
CA LEU A 9 31.59 -24.31 15.39
C LEU A 9 31.62 -25.12 16.71
N LYS A 10 31.28 -24.47 17.85
CA LYS A 10 30.04 -24.70 18.63
C LYS A 10 30.06 -24.13 20.08
N THR A 11 29.12 -23.22 20.33
CA THR A 11 28.15 -23.14 21.45
C THR A 11 28.56 -23.56 22.88
N GLN A 12 28.44 -22.64 23.85
CA GLN A 12 27.43 -22.61 24.94
C GLN A 12 27.88 -21.67 26.08
N SER A 13 27.07 -20.66 26.40
CA SER A 13 27.14 -19.92 27.67
C SER A 13 26.07 -20.46 28.62
N VAL A 14 26.52 -20.92 29.78
CA VAL A 14 25.69 -21.48 30.88
C VAL A 14 25.26 -20.37 31.85
N GLN A 15 23.98 -20.45 32.22
CA GLN A 15 23.19 -19.88 33.31
C GLN A 15 23.89 -19.16 34.49
N LEU A 16 23.20 -18.17 35.05
CA LEU A 16 22.90 -18.19 36.50
C LEU A 16 21.57 -17.49 36.86
N ASN A 17 20.76 -18.23 37.62
CA ASN A 17 19.41 -17.96 38.10
C ASN A 17 19.34 -16.85 39.18
N LYS A 18 18.15 -16.24 39.33
CA LYS A 18 17.60 -15.99 40.68
C LYS A 18 16.07 -16.10 40.70
N VAL A 19 15.62 -17.08 41.48
CA VAL A 19 14.23 -17.39 41.83
C VAL A 19 13.83 -16.58 43.06
N THR A 20 12.61 -16.06 43.09
CA THR A 20 11.78 -16.01 44.31
C THR A 20 10.34 -16.30 43.95
N SER A 21 9.81 -17.40 44.48
CA SER A 21 8.41 -17.82 44.42
C SER A 21 7.56 -17.03 45.41
N ASN A 22 6.26 -16.85 45.12
CA ASN A 22 5.20 -17.46 45.92
C ASN A 22 3.81 -17.38 45.22
N THR A 23 3.26 -18.59 45.03
CA THR A 23 1.84 -19.03 44.98
C THR A 23 0.89 -18.60 43.84
N GLU A 24 0.59 -19.63 43.02
CA GLU A 24 -0.69 -20.01 42.38
C GLU A 24 -1.20 -19.36 41.06
N SER A 25 -1.02 -20.16 40.00
CA SER A 25 -1.82 -20.30 38.76
C SER A 25 -1.53 -19.40 37.54
N THR A 26 -0.60 -19.90 36.72
CA THR A 26 -0.52 -19.82 35.24
C THR A 26 -0.68 -18.46 34.56
N ILE A 27 0.26 -17.54 34.82
CA ILE A 27 0.75 -16.62 33.78
C ILE A 27 2.16 -17.13 33.43
N LYS A 28 2.35 -17.67 32.22
CA LYS A 28 3.70 -17.85 31.69
C LYS A 28 4.20 -16.47 31.26
N GLN A 29 4.74 -15.71 32.21
CA GLN A 29 5.55 -14.53 31.89
C GLN A 29 6.81 -15.03 31.18
N GLN A 30 6.81 -15.00 29.84
CA GLN A 30 7.99 -15.30 29.05
C GLN A 30 8.79 -14.00 28.88
N GLU A 31 9.77 -13.83 29.78
CA GLU A 31 10.90 -12.89 29.82
C GLU A 31 10.64 -11.36 29.75
N LEU A 32 11.36 -10.67 30.64
CA LEU A 32 11.16 -9.30 31.12
C LEU A 32 12.05 -8.25 30.39
N VAL A 33 11.50 -7.03 30.29
CA VAL A 33 12.11 -5.71 30.01
C VAL A 33 12.51 -5.42 28.56
N SER A 34 11.55 -4.91 27.78
CA SER A 34 11.84 -4.01 26.67
C SER A 34 12.36 -2.68 27.26
N ASP A 35 13.46 -2.10 26.78
CA ASP A 35 13.91 -0.75 27.20
C ASP A 35 12.94 0.37 26.74
N ASP A 36 11.94 0.04 25.94
CA ASP A 36 10.95 1.00 25.46
C ASP A 36 9.91 1.36 26.54
N ALA A 37 9.93 2.63 26.96
CA ALA A 37 9.05 3.17 27.98
C ALA A 37 7.55 3.09 27.60
N MET A 38 7.21 3.21 26.31
CA MET A 38 5.82 3.13 25.86
C MET A 38 5.31 1.70 25.92
N ILE A 39 6.10 0.73 25.45
CA ILE A 39 5.77 -0.70 25.56
C ILE A 39 5.56 -1.06 27.04
N ASN A 40 6.51 -0.72 27.93
CA ASN A 40 6.40 -1.07 29.35
C ASN A 40 5.17 -0.47 30.02
N LYS A 41 4.87 0.80 29.72
CA LYS A 41 3.70 1.50 30.25
C LYS A 41 2.41 0.84 29.74
N LEU A 42 2.32 0.57 28.44
CA LEU A 42 1.14 -0.03 27.83
C LEU A 42 0.91 -1.46 28.34
N SER A 43 1.99 -2.24 28.48
CA SER A 43 1.93 -3.58 29.08
C SER A 43 1.42 -3.56 30.52
N SER A 44 1.88 -2.61 31.32
CA SER A 44 1.44 -2.47 32.72
C SER A 44 -0.04 -2.12 32.79
N GLU A 45 -0.54 -1.22 31.93
CA GLU A 45 -1.97 -0.89 31.86
C GLU A 45 -2.81 -2.06 31.36
N LEU A 46 -2.34 -2.80 30.35
CA LEU A 46 -3.03 -4.01 29.86
C LEU A 46 -3.13 -5.06 30.97
N VAL A 47 -2.05 -5.33 31.70
CA VAL A 47 -2.05 -6.24 32.85
C VAL A 47 -2.98 -5.75 33.95
N SER A 48 -2.99 -4.45 34.24
CA SER A 48 -3.88 -3.87 35.25
C SER A 48 -5.36 -3.98 34.88
N CYS A 49 -5.71 -3.83 33.59
CA CYS A 49 -7.11 -3.87 33.14
C CYS A 49 -7.62 -5.29 32.88
N LEU A 50 -6.76 -6.18 32.36
CA LEU A 50 -7.14 -7.52 31.88
C LEU A 50 -6.70 -8.66 32.80
N GLY A 51 -5.88 -8.38 33.82
CA GLY A 51 -5.25 -9.36 34.71
C GLY A 51 -6.18 -10.08 35.71
N ASN A 52 -5.67 -11.18 36.27
CA ASN A 52 -6.23 -12.04 37.32
C ASN A 52 -7.76 -12.18 37.41
N GLY A 53 -8.37 -12.71 36.36
CA GLY A 53 -9.68 -13.38 36.45
C GLY A 53 -10.90 -12.48 36.60
N LYS A 54 -10.73 -11.15 36.68
CA LYS A 54 -11.82 -10.18 36.58
C LYS A 54 -11.38 -9.06 35.65
N PHE A 55 -12.00 -9.01 34.47
CA PHE A 55 -11.92 -7.82 33.62
C PHE A 55 -12.31 -6.61 34.49
N THR A 56 -11.40 -5.67 34.67
CA THR A 56 -11.76 -4.41 35.31
C THR A 56 -12.46 -3.59 34.23
N PRO A 57 -13.73 -3.18 34.42
CA PRO A 57 -14.47 -2.45 33.41
C PRO A 57 -13.69 -1.21 33.00
N ILE A 58 -13.16 -1.25 31.78
CA ILE A 58 -12.49 -0.12 31.17
C ILE A 58 -13.56 0.94 30.91
N SER A 59 -13.48 2.06 31.65
CA SER A 59 -14.25 3.28 31.38
C SER A 59 -13.64 4.03 30.20
N GLU A 60 -14.46 4.79 29.46
CA GLU A 60 -13.99 5.58 28.30
C GLU A 60 -12.83 6.51 28.67
N ASP A 61 -12.82 7.05 29.90
CA ASP A 61 -11.76 7.93 30.43
C ASP A 61 -10.55 7.19 31.02
N SER A 62 -10.50 5.86 30.91
CA SER A 62 -9.40 5.07 31.48
C SER A 62 -8.05 5.45 30.87
N LYS A 63 -7.00 5.36 31.68
CA LYS A 63 -5.61 5.60 31.24
C LYS A 63 -5.22 4.72 30.05
N LEU A 64 -5.67 3.45 30.05
CA LEU A 64 -5.45 2.52 28.94
C LEU A 64 -6.10 3.02 27.63
N LEU A 65 -7.39 3.36 27.64
CA LEU A 65 -8.04 3.83 26.42
C LEU A 65 -7.46 5.15 25.92
N ASN A 66 -7.10 6.06 26.82
CA ASN A 66 -6.39 7.29 26.45
C ASN A 66 -5.06 7.00 25.74
N MET A 67 -4.30 5.99 26.21
CA MET A 67 -3.06 5.57 25.54
C MET A 67 -3.32 4.88 24.19
N LEU A 68 -4.39 4.11 24.08
CA LEU A 68 -4.79 3.42 22.85
C LEU A 68 -5.48 4.35 21.85
N SER A 69 -5.76 5.58 22.24
CA SER A 69 -6.70 6.44 21.54
C SER A 69 -6.19 6.95 20.18
N GLU A 70 -4.87 7.00 20.03
CA GLU A 70 -4.18 7.38 18.78
C GLU A 70 -3.96 6.18 17.84
N PHE A 71 -4.25 4.97 18.29
CA PHE A 71 -4.12 3.78 17.47
C PHE A 71 -5.28 3.68 16.48
N LYS A 72 -4.93 3.53 15.20
CA LYS A 72 -5.90 3.33 14.12
C LYS A 72 -6.03 1.85 13.79
N LEU A 73 -7.25 1.42 13.50
CA LEU A 73 -7.52 0.05 13.04
C LEU A 73 -6.99 -0.13 11.62
N LEU A 74 -6.03 -1.04 11.45
CA LEU A 74 -5.39 -1.32 10.15
C LEU A 74 -6.04 -2.52 9.44
N ARG A 75 -6.33 -3.61 10.16
CA ARG A 75 -7.02 -4.81 9.63
C ARG A 75 -7.43 -5.71 10.79
N GLU A 76 -8.63 -6.30 10.72
CA GLU A 76 -9.27 -7.30 11.62
C GLU A 76 -9.00 -7.19 13.14
N GLN A 77 -7.73 -7.22 13.55
CA GLN A 77 -7.23 -7.39 14.93
C GLN A 77 -5.90 -6.64 15.16
N CYS A 78 -5.52 -5.75 14.25
CA CYS A 78 -4.23 -5.07 14.20
C CYS A 78 -4.45 -3.56 14.23
N PHE A 79 -3.90 -2.89 15.24
CA PHE A 79 -3.93 -1.45 15.35
C PHE A 79 -2.53 -0.87 15.25
N ARG A 80 -2.42 0.35 14.73
CA ARG A 80 -1.13 1.01 14.54
C ARG A 80 -1.14 2.46 15.00
N TRP A 81 -0.03 2.87 15.60
CA TRP A 81 0.27 4.26 15.91
C TRP A 81 1.76 4.52 15.67
N GLY A 82 2.08 5.28 14.62
CA GLY A 82 3.46 5.51 14.21
C GLY A 82 4.20 4.20 13.92
N ASN A 83 5.28 3.93 14.66
CA ASN A 83 6.03 2.69 14.57
C ASN A 83 5.60 1.61 15.58
N TYR A 84 4.51 1.84 16.33
CA TYR A 84 3.94 0.84 17.24
C TYR A 84 2.78 0.10 16.59
N THR A 85 2.71 -1.20 16.83
CA THR A 85 1.64 -2.09 16.39
C THR A 85 1.11 -2.88 17.58
N LEU A 86 -0.23 -2.99 17.65
CA LEU A 86 -0.93 -3.86 18.58
C LEU A 86 -1.63 -4.96 17.81
N LEU A 87 -1.26 -6.20 18.11
CA LEU A 87 -1.84 -7.38 17.50
C LEU A 87 -2.59 -8.18 18.56
N PHE A 88 -3.86 -8.43 18.30
CA PHE A 88 -4.71 -9.27 19.13
C PHE A 88 -4.79 -10.65 18.45
N GLU A 89 -4.62 -11.73 19.20
CA GLU A 89 -4.60 -13.12 18.67
C GLU A 89 -5.36 -14.07 19.61
N ASN A 90 -5.91 -15.16 19.06
CA ASN A 90 -6.50 -16.30 19.80
C ASN A 90 -7.58 -15.90 20.84
N TYR A 91 -8.48 -14.99 20.49
CA TYR A 91 -9.57 -14.55 21.36
C TYR A 91 -10.97 -14.95 20.83
N GLY A 92 -11.04 -16.00 20.01
CA GLY A 92 -12.29 -16.53 19.49
C GLY A 92 -13.15 -17.18 20.57
N SER A 93 -14.41 -17.49 20.24
CA SER A 93 -15.38 -18.10 21.16
C SER A 93 -14.98 -19.47 21.72
N TYR A 94 -14.05 -20.16 21.06
CA TYR A 94 -13.52 -21.46 21.47
C TYR A 94 -12.19 -21.36 22.23
N ASP A 95 -11.54 -20.19 22.21
CA ASP A 95 -10.27 -19.99 22.89
C ASP A 95 -10.50 -19.72 24.37
N LYS A 96 -9.70 -20.32 25.24
CA LYS A 96 -9.69 -19.99 26.68
C LYS A 96 -8.73 -18.84 27.00
N THR A 97 -7.67 -18.74 26.23
CA THR A 97 -6.58 -17.78 26.40
C THR A 97 -6.25 -17.20 25.04
N GLY A 98 -6.10 -15.89 24.98
CA GLY A 98 -5.56 -15.20 23.82
C GLY A 98 -4.35 -14.37 24.19
N SER A 99 -3.78 -13.67 23.21
CA SER A 99 -2.61 -12.85 23.42
C SER A 99 -2.73 -11.48 22.77
N ILE A 100 -2.16 -10.47 23.42
CA ILE A 100 -1.94 -9.14 22.87
C ILE A 100 -0.43 -8.95 22.71
N THR A 101 0.02 -8.74 21.48
CA THR A 101 1.40 -8.43 21.16
C THR A 101 1.55 -6.94 20.88
N ILE A 102 2.42 -6.28 21.64
CA ILE A 102 2.88 -4.91 21.40
C ILE A 102 4.20 -4.99 20.66
N GLU A 103 4.25 -4.40 19.47
CA GLU A 103 5.45 -4.36 18.63
C GLU A 103 5.88 -2.91 18.39
N LYS A 104 7.18 -2.64 18.42
CA LYS A 104 7.78 -1.39 17.93
C LYS A 104 8.77 -1.70 16.81
N ASN A 105 8.49 -1.16 15.62
CA ASN A 105 9.40 -1.21 14.49
C ASN A 105 10.54 -0.20 14.68
N GLN A 106 11.78 -0.66 14.52
CA GLN A 106 13.00 0.15 14.71
C GLN A 106 13.61 0.66 13.38
N GLY A 107 12.99 0.35 12.24
CA GLY A 107 13.48 0.75 10.92
C GLY A 107 14.10 -0.41 10.14
N ALA A 108 14.51 -0.13 8.91
CA ALA A 108 15.00 -1.14 7.98
C ALA A 108 16.23 -1.89 8.53
N GLY A 109 16.18 -3.23 8.52
CA GLY A 109 17.30 -4.09 8.92
C GLY A 109 17.45 -4.32 10.43
N THR A 110 16.59 -3.75 11.27
CA THR A 110 16.62 -3.96 12.73
C THR A 110 15.42 -4.79 13.19
N LEU A 111 15.64 -5.76 14.09
CA LEU A 111 14.56 -6.57 14.64
C LEU A 111 13.59 -5.69 15.46
N PRO A 112 12.27 -5.88 15.33
CA PRO A 112 11.32 -5.11 16.12
C PRO A 112 11.38 -5.52 17.59
N ILE A 113 11.15 -4.55 18.49
CA ILE A 113 10.94 -4.85 19.91
C ILE A 113 9.52 -5.41 20.04
N ARG A 114 9.37 -6.58 20.68
CA ARG A 114 8.08 -7.25 20.86
C ARG A 114 7.84 -7.60 22.32
N HIS A 115 6.63 -7.37 22.78
CA HIS A 115 6.16 -7.81 24.09
C HIS A 115 4.78 -8.47 23.92
N LYS A 116 4.73 -9.79 24.14
CA LYS A 116 3.52 -10.59 24.05
C LYS A 116 2.98 -10.88 25.45
N LEU A 117 1.69 -10.60 25.65
CA LEU A 117 0.99 -10.77 26.92
C LEU A 117 -0.19 -11.70 26.71
N ASP A 118 -0.32 -12.71 27.56
CA ASP A 118 -1.43 -13.67 27.50
C ASP A 118 -2.54 -13.29 28.50
N PHE A 119 -3.78 -13.31 28.05
CA PHE A 119 -4.97 -13.00 28.85
C PHE A 119 -6.10 -13.99 28.58
N ILE A 120 -7.17 -13.91 29.39
CA ILE A 120 -8.43 -14.61 29.11
C ILE A 120 -9.01 -14.06 27.81
N SER A 121 -9.35 -14.94 26.88
CA SER A 121 -9.85 -14.59 25.53
C SER A 121 -11.05 -13.63 25.58
N THR A 122 -12.00 -13.85 26.48
CA THR A 122 -13.19 -12.99 26.65
C THR A 122 -12.85 -11.56 27.06
N ASN A 123 -11.80 -11.37 27.87
CA ASN A 123 -11.34 -10.05 28.28
C ASN A 123 -10.70 -9.31 27.11
N ILE A 124 -9.95 -10.03 26.27
CA ILE A 124 -9.36 -9.50 25.03
C ILE A 124 -10.45 -9.07 24.07
N ALA A 125 -11.47 -9.93 23.85
CA ALA A 125 -12.60 -9.63 22.98
C ALA A 125 -13.40 -8.39 23.47
N GLU A 126 -13.62 -8.25 24.79
CA GLU A 126 -14.29 -7.07 25.34
C GLU A 126 -13.47 -5.78 25.15
N LEU A 127 -12.15 -5.81 25.44
CA LEU A 127 -11.27 -4.66 25.20
C LEU A 127 -11.27 -4.27 23.72
N LEU A 128 -11.12 -5.26 22.83
CA LEU A 128 -11.12 -5.02 21.39
C LEU A 128 -12.42 -4.35 20.95
N GLY A 129 -13.58 -4.87 21.38
CA GLY A 129 -14.87 -4.29 21.06
C GLY A 129 -15.04 -2.85 21.56
N LYS A 130 -14.50 -2.52 22.74
CA LYS A 130 -14.49 -1.13 23.25
C LYS A 130 -13.55 -0.23 22.47
N LEU A 131 -12.34 -0.71 22.15
CA LEU A 131 -11.35 0.03 21.39
C LEU A 131 -11.87 0.37 20.00
N THR A 132 -12.42 -0.62 19.28
CA THR A 132 -13.02 -0.42 17.95
C THR A 132 -14.12 0.63 17.97
N LYS A 133 -15.05 0.58 18.94
CA LYS A 133 -16.11 1.59 19.07
C LYS A 133 -15.56 3.00 19.24
N ILE A 134 -14.48 3.17 20.01
CA ILE A 134 -13.86 4.48 20.23
C ILE A 134 -13.13 4.96 18.98
N THR A 135 -12.41 4.08 18.29
CA THR A 135 -11.72 4.45 17.04
C THR A 135 -12.72 4.83 15.95
N ASP A 136 -13.83 4.10 15.86
CA ASP A 136 -14.92 4.38 14.91
C ASP A 136 -15.59 5.72 15.22
N ALA A 137 -15.93 5.97 16.49
CA ALA A 137 -16.54 7.23 16.91
C ALA A 137 -15.64 8.43 16.61
N ARG A 138 -14.32 8.29 16.82
CA ARG A 138 -13.33 9.33 16.47
C ARG A 138 -13.23 9.57 14.98
N LEU A 139 -13.21 8.51 14.19
CA LEU A 139 -13.17 8.62 12.74
C LEU A 139 -14.44 9.29 12.20
N CYS A 140 -15.62 8.89 12.68
CA CYS A 140 -16.91 9.50 12.37
C CYS A 140 -16.98 10.98 12.76
N LYS A 141 -16.41 11.35 13.91
CA LYS A 141 -16.24 12.76 14.30
C LYS A 141 -15.34 13.49 13.30
N GLY A 142 -14.20 12.89 12.91
CA GLY A 142 -13.31 13.44 11.90
C GLY A 142 -13.99 13.68 10.54
N PHE A 143 -14.86 12.77 10.10
CA PHE A 143 -15.68 12.99 8.90
C PHE A 143 -16.60 14.21 9.04
N SER A 144 -17.23 14.35 10.20
CA SER A 144 -18.18 15.44 10.49
C SER A 144 -17.47 16.80 10.58
N ASP A 145 -16.29 16.83 11.19
CA ASP A 145 -15.43 18.00 11.29
C ASP A 145 -14.94 18.43 9.89
N TRP A 146 -14.46 17.48 9.07
CA TRP A 146 -14.11 17.72 7.66
C TRP A 146 -15.29 18.27 6.86
N ALA A 147 -16.46 17.63 6.94
CA ALA A 147 -17.65 18.04 6.23
C ALA A 147 -18.08 19.47 6.60
N SER A 148 -18.03 19.81 7.89
CA SER A 148 -18.34 21.16 8.36
C SER A 148 -17.38 22.19 7.76
N SER A 149 -16.08 21.87 7.75
CA SER A 149 -15.04 22.74 7.20
C SER A 149 -15.23 22.99 5.69
N VAL A 150 -15.48 21.96 4.89
CA VAL A 150 -15.60 22.13 3.43
C VAL A 150 -16.94 22.75 3.00
N LYS A 151 -17.98 22.66 3.84
CA LYS A 151 -19.29 23.25 3.57
C LYS A 151 -19.36 24.76 3.84
N GLU A 152 -18.43 25.30 4.62
CA GLU A 152 -18.41 26.72 4.95
C GLU A 152 -18.23 27.57 3.68
N GLY A 153 -19.18 28.48 3.41
CA GLY A 153 -19.18 29.31 2.20
C GLY A 153 -19.46 28.57 0.88
N ALA A 154 -19.68 27.25 0.90
CA ALA A 154 -19.90 26.46 -0.31
C ALA A 154 -21.34 26.56 -0.86
N SER A 155 -21.50 26.23 -2.15
CA SER A 155 -22.80 26.13 -2.82
C SER A 155 -23.67 25.02 -2.23
N ASN A 156 -24.99 25.11 -2.44
CA ASN A 156 -25.91 24.08 -1.97
C ASN A 156 -25.64 22.72 -2.63
N ASP A 157 -25.33 22.70 -3.93
CA ASP A 157 -25.01 21.48 -4.67
C ASP A 157 -23.75 20.80 -4.10
N PHE A 158 -22.72 21.58 -3.77
CA PHE A 158 -21.52 21.03 -3.14
C PHE A 158 -21.82 20.49 -1.73
N LYS A 159 -22.62 21.20 -0.94
CA LYS A 159 -23.05 20.72 0.39
C LYS A 159 -23.78 19.38 0.29
N GLU A 160 -24.64 19.20 -0.71
CA GLU A 160 -25.32 17.93 -0.95
C GLU A 160 -24.34 16.81 -1.32
N ASN A 161 -23.32 17.10 -2.14
CA ASN A 161 -22.28 16.12 -2.43
C ASN A 161 -21.48 15.71 -1.19
N VAL A 162 -21.19 16.67 -0.30
CA VAL A 162 -20.54 16.37 0.99
C VAL A 162 -21.45 15.53 1.89
N ASP A 163 -22.77 15.79 1.90
CA ASP A 163 -23.74 14.94 2.61
C ASP A 163 -23.78 13.51 2.06
N ARG A 164 -23.74 13.34 0.73
CA ARG A 164 -23.61 12.03 0.10
C ARG A 164 -22.29 11.36 0.49
N ALA A 165 -21.19 12.10 0.55
CA ALA A 165 -19.90 11.59 1.02
C ALA A 165 -20.01 11.06 2.47
N LEU A 166 -20.61 11.85 3.37
CA LEU A 166 -20.84 11.46 4.77
C LEU A 166 -21.62 10.16 4.88
N VAL A 167 -22.73 10.02 4.14
CA VAL A 167 -23.52 8.78 4.14
C VAL A 167 -22.69 7.58 3.73
N ARG A 168 -21.87 7.69 2.67
CA ARG A 168 -21.00 6.60 2.21
C ARG A 168 -19.91 6.26 3.24
N MET A 169 -19.33 7.27 3.88
CA MET A 169 -18.30 7.10 4.91
C MET A 169 -18.86 6.45 6.18
N PHE A 170 -20.00 6.93 6.71
CA PHE A 170 -20.63 6.34 7.89
C PHE A 170 -21.04 4.88 7.63
N LYS A 171 -21.57 4.59 6.44
CA LYS A 171 -21.88 3.21 6.04
C LYS A 171 -20.62 2.32 5.96
N CYS A 172 -19.49 2.87 5.50
CA CYS A 172 -18.21 2.16 5.48
C CYS A 172 -17.76 1.77 6.90
N VAL A 173 -17.90 2.68 7.88
CA VAL A 173 -17.58 2.40 9.29
C VAL A 173 -18.57 1.41 9.90
N GLU A 174 -19.87 1.63 9.74
CA GLU A 174 -20.91 0.75 10.28
C GLU A 174 -20.74 -0.71 9.84
N LEU A 175 -20.44 -0.91 8.55
CA LEU A 175 -20.26 -2.23 7.97
C LEU A 175 -18.81 -2.76 8.04
N HIS A 176 -17.86 -1.95 8.52
CA HIS A 176 -16.43 -2.21 8.41
C HIS A 176 -16.03 -2.66 6.99
N SER A 177 -16.54 -1.95 5.99
CA SER A 177 -16.32 -2.28 4.58
C SER A 177 -14.85 -2.09 4.20
N ASN A 178 -14.30 -3.05 3.45
CA ASN A 178 -12.97 -2.92 2.85
C ASN A 178 -12.93 -1.98 1.64
N GLU A 179 -14.10 -1.57 1.13
CA GLU A 179 -14.23 -0.63 0.03
C GLU A 179 -14.87 0.68 0.50
N LEU A 180 -14.30 1.80 0.05
CA LEU A 180 -14.89 3.13 0.14
C LEU A 180 -14.88 3.82 -1.24
N ASN A 181 -16.09 4.12 -1.74
CA ASN A 181 -16.27 4.83 -3.01
C ASN A 181 -16.82 6.24 -2.76
N LEU A 182 -15.99 7.25 -3.01
CA LEU A 182 -16.30 8.68 -2.94
C LEU A 182 -16.22 9.35 -4.32
N SER A 183 -16.41 8.59 -5.40
CA SER A 183 -16.40 9.10 -6.76
C SER A 183 -17.62 9.94 -7.08
N TYR A 184 -17.46 10.89 -8.02
CA TYR A 184 -18.50 11.79 -8.56
C TYR A 184 -19.13 12.71 -7.51
N LEU A 185 -18.31 13.32 -6.66
CA LEU A 185 -18.76 14.20 -5.58
C LEU A 185 -18.15 15.61 -5.66
N PHE A 186 -17.34 15.90 -6.69
CA PHE A 186 -16.67 17.18 -6.89
C PHE A 186 -15.84 17.64 -5.68
N LEU A 187 -15.32 16.70 -4.88
CA LEU A 187 -14.57 17.01 -3.66
C LEU A 187 -13.23 17.67 -3.99
N GLY A 188 -12.95 18.84 -3.39
CA GLY A 188 -11.65 19.52 -3.50
C GLY A 188 -10.58 18.98 -2.55
N SER A 189 -10.98 18.29 -1.49
CA SER A 189 -10.10 17.62 -0.53
C SER A 189 -10.71 16.30 -0.07
N ALA A 190 -9.86 15.38 0.35
CA ALA A 190 -10.31 14.12 0.94
C ALA A 190 -10.56 14.27 2.45
N PRO A 191 -11.55 13.56 3.01
CA PRO A 191 -11.73 13.42 4.45
C PRO A 191 -10.57 12.62 5.06
N PRO A 192 -10.43 12.58 6.40
CA PRO A 192 -9.69 11.48 7.02
C PRO A 192 -10.27 10.15 6.50
N LEU A 193 -9.42 9.17 6.19
CA LEU A 193 -9.85 7.90 5.62
C LEU A 193 -9.68 6.75 6.63
N PRO A 194 -10.54 5.73 6.60
CA PRO A 194 -10.34 4.54 7.40
C PRO A 194 -9.10 3.77 6.95
N GLU A 195 -8.18 3.47 7.87
CA GLU A 195 -6.90 2.82 7.52
C GLU A 195 -7.05 1.35 7.08
N TRP A 196 -8.22 0.75 7.34
CA TRP A 196 -8.48 -0.65 7.00
C TRP A 196 -8.97 -0.89 5.58
N ILE A 197 -9.33 0.16 4.84
CA ILE A 197 -9.86 -0.03 3.49
C ILE A 197 -8.77 -0.58 2.58
N GLU A 198 -9.13 -1.59 1.79
CA GLU A 198 -8.28 -2.19 0.77
C GLU A 198 -8.55 -1.61 -0.61
N MET A 199 -9.71 -0.98 -0.82
CA MET A 199 -10.13 -0.40 -2.08
C MET A 199 -10.68 1.01 -1.88
N LEU A 200 -10.06 1.99 -2.54
CA LEU A 200 -10.44 3.40 -2.48
C LEU A 200 -10.72 3.94 -3.89
N ARG A 201 -11.95 4.40 -4.10
CA ARG A 201 -12.36 5.08 -5.34
C ARG A 201 -12.69 6.54 -5.08
N LEU A 202 -12.01 7.42 -5.77
CA LEU A 202 -12.13 8.88 -5.68
C LEU A 202 -12.21 9.52 -7.07
N ASN A 203 -12.69 8.77 -8.07
CA ASN A 203 -12.77 9.21 -9.46
C ASN A 203 -13.72 10.42 -9.61
N ASN A 204 -13.46 11.30 -10.57
CA ASN A 204 -14.32 12.45 -10.90
C ASN A 204 -14.54 13.36 -9.68
N ASN A 205 -13.45 13.86 -9.12
CA ASN A 205 -13.44 14.86 -8.06
C ASN A 205 -12.51 16.02 -8.48
N GLN A 206 -12.13 16.88 -7.54
CA GLN A 206 -11.28 18.04 -7.78
C GLN A 206 -10.02 18.00 -6.90
N LEU A 207 -9.58 16.79 -6.52
CA LEU A 207 -8.48 16.59 -5.57
C LEU A 207 -7.15 17.05 -6.16
N VAL A 208 -6.38 17.78 -5.35
CA VAL A 208 -5.00 18.17 -5.68
C VAL A 208 -3.96 17.31 -4.96
N SER A 209 -4.36 16.62 -3.89
CA SER A 209 -3.53 15.67 -3.16
C SER A 209 -4.40 14.67 -2.38
N ILE A 210 -3.80 13.57 -1.93
CA ILE A 210 -4.47 12.54 -1.15
C ILE A 210 -3.46 11.86 -0.21
N GLN A 211 -3.90 11.54 1.01
CA GLN A 211 -3.22 10.61 1.91
C GLN A 211 -3.87 9.23 1.72
N VAL A 212 -3.12 8.26 1.22
CA VAL A 212 -3.65 6.92 0.90
C VAL A 212 -3.55 6.03 2.15
N PRO A 213 -4.63 5.34 2.56
CA PRO A 213 -4.63 4.40 3.69
C PRO A 213 -3.57 3.31 3.56
N GLU A 214 -2.93 2.93 4.66
CA GLU A 214 -1.82 1.95 4.63
C GLU A 214 -2.23 0.56 4.09
N SER A 215 -3.48 0.12 4.34
CA SER A 215 -3.99 -1.17 3.88
C SER A 215 -4.49 -1.17 2.43
N CYS A 216 -4.47 -0.02 1.75
CA CYS A 216 -4.99 0.11 0.40
C CYS A 216 -4.20 -0.78 -0.60
N LYS A 217 -4.94 -1.54 -1.41
CA LYS A 217 -4.44 -2.42 -2.49
C LYS A 217 -4.90 -1.94 -3.86
N GLU A 218 -6.06 -1.30 -3.94
CA GLU A 218 -6.64 -0.79 -5.18
C GLU A 218 -7.03 0.69 -5.01
N LEU A 219 -6.39 1.54 -5.80
CA LEU A 219 -6.57 3.00 -5.74
C LEU A 219 -6.99 3.54 -7.10
N GLU A 220 -8.16 4.17 -7.15
CA GLU A 220 -8.69 4.85 -8.34
C GLU A 220 -8.90 6.34 -8.06
N LEU A 221 -8.20 7.19 -8.82
CA LEU A 221 -8.14 8.65 -8.68
C LEU A 221 -8.34 9.35 -10.04
N GLU A 222 -9.06 8.73 -10.96
CA GLU A 222 -9.25 9.23 -12.31
C GLU A 222 -9.99 10.57 -12.31
N PHE A 223 -9.70 11.45 -13.27
CA PHE A 223 -10.39 12.74 -13.40
C PHE A 223 -10.34 13.56 -12.10
N ASN A 224 -9.12 13.91 -11.69
CA ASN A 224 -8.83 14.81 -10.58
C ASN A 224 -7.83 15.90 -11.04
N ASN A 225 -7.35 16.70 -10.09
CA ASN A 225 -6.40 17.79 -10.36
C ASN A 225 -5.01 17.49 -9.76
N LEU A 226 -4.62 16.21 -9.67
CA LEU A 226 -3.33 15.83 -9.10
C LEU A 226 -2.19 16.32 -10.01
N THR A 227 -1.26 17.09 -9.46
CA THR A 227 -0.05 17.55 -10.16
C THR A 227 1.16 16.66 -9.89
N GLU A 228 1.08 15.85 -8.85
CA GLU A 228 2.11 14.91 -8.40
C GLU A 228 1.49 13.52 -8.22
N PHE A 229 2.28 12.47 -8.44
CA PHE A 229 1.87 11.11 -8.15
C PHE A 229 1.69 10.93 -6.63
N PRO A 230 0.56 10.37 -6.17
CA PRO A 230 0.31 10.24 -4.74
C PRO A 230 1.32 9.33 -4.08
N LYS A 231 1.71 9.65 -2.83
CA LYS A 231 2.47 8.71 -2.01
C LYS A 231 1.56 7.54 -1.65
N VAL A 232 1.93 6.36 -2.13
CA VAL A 232 1.13 5.14 -2.06
C VAL A 232 1.85 4.06 -1.24
N PRO A 233 1.12 3.20 -0.50
CA PRO A 233 1.72 2.07 0.20
C PRO A 233 2.30 1.01 -0.76
N ASP A 234 3.33 0.29 -0.31
CA ASP A 234 3.96 -0.82 -1.06
C ASP A 234 2.98 -1.98 -1.37
N GLY A 235 1.84 -2.03 -0.66
CA GLY A 235 0.79 -3.04 -0.83
C GLY A 235 -0.09 -2.87 -2.07
N ILE A 236 0.01 -1.73 -2.77
CA ILE A 236 -0.82 -1.43 -3.93
C ILE A 236 -0.57 -2.42 -5.09
N THR A 237 -1.65 -3.02 -5.56
CA THR A 237 -1.69 -3.92 -6.73
C THR A 237 -2.35 -3.27 -7.95
N LEU A 238 -3.21 -2.28 -7.76
CA LEU A 238 -3.84 -1.49 -8.81
C LEU A 238 -3.75 -0.01 -8.45
N VAL A 239 -3.21 0.80 -9.36
CA VAL A 239 -3.25 2.26 -9.27
C VAL A 239 -3.74 2.86 -10.58
N SER A 240 -4.81 3.66 -10.50
CA SER A 240 -5.33 4.45 -11.61
C SER A 240 -5.32 5.94 -11.24
N VAL A 241 -4.56 6.72 -11.99
CA VAL A 241 -4.49 8.19 -11.89
C VAL A 241 -4.69 8.84 -13.27
N ASN A 242 -5.47 8.19 -14.14
CA ASN A 242 -5.77 8.68 -15.47
C ASN A 242 -6.42 10.08 -15.43
N ASN A 243 -6.20 10.88 -16.46
CA ASN A 243 -6.83 12.21 -16.61
C ASN A 243 -6.56 13.11 -15.40
N ASN A 244 -5.27 13.30 -15.08
CA ASN A 244 -4.79 14.22 -14.07
C ASN A 244 -3.77 15.20 -14.70
N GLN A 245 -2.99 15.89 -13.90
CA GLN A 245 -1.98 16.86 -14.36
C GLN A 245 -0.58 16.47 -13.89
N ILE A 246 -0.34 15.17 -13.68
CA ILE A 246 0.90 14.65 -13.11
C ILE A 246 2.02 14.83 -14.14
N SER A 247 3.08 15.50 -13.73
CA SER A 247 4.25 15.78 -14.59
C SER A 247 5.45 14.90 -14.29
N ARG A 248 5.47 14.22 -13.12
CA ARG A 248 6.57 13.36 -12.68
C ARG A 248 6.07 12.22 -11.79
N ILE A 249 6.72 11.07 -11.91
CA ILE A 249 6.56 9.90 -11.04
C ILE A 249 7.96 9.44 -10.63
N ASP A 250 8.25 9.40 -9.33
CA ASP A 250 9.57 8.94 -8.84
C ASP A 250 9.72 7.42 -8.87
N SER A 251 8.68 6.70 -8.45
CA SER A 251 8.65 5.25 -8.41
C SER A 251 7.22 4.72 -8.37
N PHE A 252 6.98 3.57 -9.01
CA PHE A 252 5.72 2.84 -8.88
C PHE A 252 5.72 1.92 -7.64
N PRO A 253 4.54 1.53 -7.14
CA PRO A 253 4.45 0.51 -6.09
C PRO A 253 5.10 -0.81 -6.55
N PRO A 254 5.98 -1.43 -5.74
CA PRO A 254 6.75 -2.61 -6.17
C PRO A 254 5.89 -3.87 -6.41
N LYS A 255 4.63 -3.88 -5.96
CA LYS A 255 3.67 -4.97 -6.15
C LYS A 255 2.58 -4.65 -7.17
N ALA A 256 2.68 -3.50 -7.87
CA ALA A 256 1.68 -3.08 -8.83
C ALA A 256 1.58 -4.09 -9.98
N LYS A 257 0.37 -4.57 -10.23
CA LYS A 257 0.00 -5.44 -11.36
C LYS A 257 -0.66 -4.65 -12.48
N LYS A 258 -1.38 -3.59 -12.13
CA LYS A 258 -2.09 -2.71 -13.06
C LYS A 258 -1.75 -1.27 -12.74
N ILE A 259 -1.23 -0.55 -13.73
CA ILE A 259 -0.85 0.85 -13.60
C ILE A 259 -1.49 1.61 -14.76
N PHE A 260 -2.33 2.57 -14.41
CA PHE A 260 -3.03 3.43 -15.36
C PHE A 260 -2.68 4.89 -15.05
N ILE A 261 -1.92 5.52 -15.96
CA ILE A 261 -1.39 6.88 -15.84
C ILE A 261 -1.65 7.71 -17.11
N SER A 262 -2.64 7.31 -17.90
CA SER A 262 -3.04 7.90 -19.16
C SER A 262 -3.50 9.35 -19.02
N ASN A 263 -3.36 10.15 -20.08
CA ASN A 263 -3.80 11.55 -20.11
C ASN A 263 -3.26 12.37 -18.93
N ASN A 264 -1.93 12.41 -18.81
CA ASN A 264 -1.20 13.22 -17.84
C ASN A 264 -0.20 14.14 -18.58
N LYS A 265 0.80 14.68 -17.88
CA LYS A 265 1.83 15.58 -18.45
C LYS A 265 3.23 14.97 -18.34
N LEU A 266 3.33 13.64 -18.32
CA LEU A 266 4.60 12.94 -18.11
C LEU A 266 5.50 13.07 -19.33
N THR A 267 6.78 13.40 -19.11
CA THR A 267 7.82 13.40 -20.16
C THR A 267 8.76 12.21 -20.06
N GLU A 268 8.78 11.57 -18.88
CA GLU A 268 9.60 10.43 -18.55
C GLU A 268 8.81 9.48 -17.65
N ILE A 269 9.30 8.24 -17.55
CA ILE A 269 8.72 7.23 -16.68
C ILE A 269 9.79 6.51 -15.88
N PRO A 270 9.58 6.23 -14.57
CA PRO A 270 10.50 5.40 -13.81
C PRO A 270 10.41 3.93 -14.25
N VAL A 271 11.25 3.10 -13.65
CA VAL A 271 11.23 1.65 -13.87
C VAL A 271 9.85 1.08 -13.57
N ILE A 272 9.26 0.41 -14.55
CA ILE A 272 8.00 -0.32 -14.41
C ILE A 272 8.28 -1.61 -13.62
N PRO A 273 7.54 -1.92 -12.54
CA PRO A 273 7.76 -3.12 -11.74
C PRO A 273 7.62 -4.41 -12.56
N ASP A 274 8.46 -5.40 -12.30
CA ASP A 274 8.39 -6.72 -12.95
C ASP A 274 7.06 -7.45 -12.68
N THR A 275 6.30 -7.05 -11.65
CA THR A 275 4.96 -7.56 -11.35
C THR A 275 3.85 -7.02 -12.26
N THR A 276 4.13 -5.97 -13.03
CA THR A 276 3.11 -5.30 -13.86
C THR A 276 2.68 -6.18 -15.02
N GLU A 277 1.37 -6.41 -15.11
CA GLU A 277 0.71 -7.21 -16.14
C GLU A 277 0.00 -6.31 -17.17
N VAL A 278 -0.54 -5.17 -16.74
CA VAL A 278 -1.20 -4.17 -17.61
C VAL A 278 -0.63 -2.80 -17.29
N PHE A 279 -0.21 -2.10 -18.34
CA PHE A 279 0.41 -0.78 -18.23
C PHE A 279 -0.17 0.18 -19.28
N GLU A 280 -0.79 1.26 -18.82
CA GLU A 280 -1.36 2.29 -19.69
C GLU A 280 -0.75 3.66 -19.36
N CYS A 281 -0.11 4.28 -20.35
CA CYS A 281 0.45 5.62 -20.25
C CYS A 281 0.16 6.47 -21.49
N ASN A 282 -0.85 6.09 -22.27
CA ASN A 282 -1.25 6.80 -23.46
C ASN A 282 -1.68 8.24 -23.18
N GLY A 283 -1.49 9.14 -24.15
CA GLY A 283 -1.83 10.56 -23.99
C GLY A 283 -0.90 11.29 -23.00
N ASN A 284 0.40 11.04 -23.10
CA ASN A 284 1.43 11.78 -22.37
C ASN A 284 2.46 12.35 -23.37
N ASN A 285 3.58 12.89 -22.89
CA ASN A 285 4.69 13.38 -23.71
C ASN A 285 5.96 12.53 -23.50
N ILE A 286 5.79 11.23 -23.27
CA ILE A 286 6.89 10.32 -22.92
C ILE A 286 7.74 10.08 -24.16
N LYS A 287 9.05 10.26 -24.03
CA LYS A 287 10.01 10.09 -25.14
C LYS A 287 10.63 8.71 -25.23
N GLU A 288 10.68 8.01 -24.10
CA GLU A 288 11.37 6.74 -23.98
C GLU A 288 10.71 5.89 -22.88
N ILE A 289 10.57 4.61 -23.17
CA ILE A 289 10.34 3.56 -22.17
C ILE A 289 11.59 2.68 -22.22
N LYS A 290 12.29 2.48 -21.09
CA LYS A 290 13.58 1.78 -21.14
C LYS A 290 13.45 0.29 -21.48
N TYR A 291 12.45 -0.37 -20.91
CA TYR A 291 12.16 -1.77 -21.13
C TYR A 291 10.73 -2.09 -20.69
N PHE A 292 10.12 -3.09 -21.33
CA PHE A 292 8.88 -3.68 -20.84
C PHE A 292 9.20 -4.72 -19.74
N PRO A 293 8.48 -4.73 -18.61
CA PRO A 293 8.67 -5.73 -17.56
C PRO A 293 8.30 -7.12 -18.04
N LYS A 294 8.94 -8.14 -17.45
CA LYS A 294 8.83 -9.54 -17.92
C LYS A 294 7.42 -10.10 -17.92
N ASN A 295 6.57 -9.67 -16.99
CA ASN A 295 5.20 -10.17 -16.86
C ASN A 295 4.16 -9.32 -17.61
N LEU A 296 4.59 -8.30 -18.37
CA LEU A 296 3.67 -7.44 -19.10
C LEU A 296 2.91 -8.23 -20.16
N LYS A 297 1.58 -8.13 -20.13
CA LYS A 297 0.67 -8.76 -21.07
C LYS A 297 0.04 -7.74 -22.01
N GLU A 298 -0.16 -6.52 -21.53
CA GLU A 298 -0.84 -5.46 -22.26
C GLU A 298 -0.19 -4.10 -22.00
N ALA A 299 0.10 -3.38 -23.08
CA ALA A 299 0.77 -2.08 -23.06
C ALA A 299 0.04 -1.09 -23.96
N HIS A 300 -0.45 0.01 -23.38
CA HIS A 300 -1.03 1.15 -24.08
C HIS A 300 -0.08 2.34 -23.96
N ILE A 301 0.67 2.61 -25.03
CA ILE A 301 1.72 3.64 -25.08
C ILE A 301 1.47 4.65 -26.20
N GLU A 302 0.32 4.58 -26.85
CA GLU A 302 -0.10 5.45 -27.94
C GLU A 302 -0.21 6.93 -27.51
N TYR A 303 -0.20 7.86 -28.47
CA TYR A 303 -0.24 9.31 -28.20
C TYR A 303 0.86 9.75 -27.22
N ASN A 304 2.10 9.48 -27.58
CA ASN A 304 3.31 9.90 -26.87
C ASN A 304 4.39 10.35 -27.88
N ASP A 305 5.57 10.70 -27.38
CA ASP A 305 6.72 11.12 -28.19
C ASP A 305 7.78 9.99 -28.32
N ILE A 306 7.35 8.72 -28.24
CA ILE A 306 8.27 7.58 -28.25
C ILE A 306 8.86 7.39 -29.64
N GLU A 307 10.19 7.35 -29.74
CA GLU A 307 10.89 7.17 -31.02
C GLU A 307 11.35 5.72 -31.26
N VAL A 308 11.54 4.96 -30.18
CA VAL A 308 12.06 3.59 -30.20
C VAL A 308 11.18 2.70 -29.34
N VAL A 309 10.65 1.62 -29.92
CA VAL A 309 9.88 0.61 -29.18
C VAL A 309 10.86 -0.30 -28.42
N PRO A 310 10.68 -0.54 -27.11
CA PRO A 310 11.54 -1.43 -26.34
C PRO A 310 11.41 -2.88 -26.82
N ALA A 311 12.42 -3.69 -26.50
CA ALA A 311 12.40 -5.12 -26.81
C ALA A 311 11.14 -5.80 -26.26
N ILE A 312 10.35 -6.41 -27.15
CA ILE A 312 9.09 -7.06 -26.79
C ILE A 312 9.37 -8.50 -26.34
N HIS A 313 8.89 -8.83 -25.14
CA HIS A 313 9.09 -10.16 -24.54
C HIS A 313 7.90 -11.08 -24.83
N GLY A 314 8.11 -12.41 -24.71
CA GLY A 314 7.12 -13.42 -25.10
C GLY A 314 5.76 -13.39 -24.36
N ASN A 315 5.71 -12.66 -23.23
CA ASN A 315 4.48 -12.53 -22.44
C ASN A 315 3.56 -11.41 -22.94
N LEU A 316 4.08 -10.42 -23.68
CA LEU A 316 3.27 -9.33 -24.20
C LEU A 316 2.34 -9.85 -25.30
N LYS A 317 1.03 -9.60 -25.13
CA LYS A 317 -0.05 -10.05 -26.02
C LYS A 317 -0.65 -8.92 -26.82
N LEU A 318 -0.81 -7.76 -26.19
CA LEU A 318 -1.43 -6.58 -26.80
C LEU A 318 -0.49 -5.37 -26.65
N LEU A 319 -0.27 -4.67 -27.76
CA LEU A 319 0.57 -3.48 -27.80
C LEU A 319 -0.07 -2.39 -28.68
N PHE A 320 -0.31 -1.23 -28.11
CA PHE A 320 -0.84 -0.06 -28.81
C PHE A 320 0.25 1.02 -28.87
N ILE A 321 0.71 1.35 -30.08
CA ILE A 321 1.82 2.29 -30.34
C ILE A 321 1.47 3.43 -31.28
N GLU A 322 0.22 3.52 -31.73
CA GLU A 322 -0.23 4.56 -32.65
C GLU A 322 0.09 5.97 -32.13
N CYS A 323 0.17 6.95 -33.02
CA CYS A 323 0.46 8.33 -32.68
C CYS A 323 1.74 8.51 -31.85
N ASN A 324 2.79 7.75 -32.19
CA ASN A 324 4.16 7.94 -31.72
C ASN A 324 5.11 8.16 -32.91
N PRO A 325 6.11 9.05 -32.80
CA PRO A 325 7.09 9.32 -33.85
C PRO A 325 8.16 8.22 -33.95
N ILE A 326 7.77 6.96 -34.17
CA ILE A 326 8.70 5.82 -34.26
C ILE A 326 9.69 6.01 -35.43
N LYS A 327 10.98 5.81 -35.16
CA LYS A 327 12.08 6.00 -36.13
C LYS A 327 12.94 4.76 -36.34
N GLU A 328 12.84 3.77 -35.47
CA GLU A 328 13.67 2.56 -35.52
C GLU A 328 12.84 1.29 -35.67
N ALA A 329 13.41 0.32 -36.39
CA ALA A 329 12.79 -0.98 -36.58
C ALA A 329 12.85 -1.83 -35.30
N PHE A 330 11.77 -2.54 -35.00
CA PHE A 330 11.69 -3.45 -33.85
C PHE A 330 11.13 -4.81 -34.27
N LEU A 331 11.54 -5.86 -33.55
CA LEU A 331 11.05 -7.21 -33.79
C LEU A 331 9.69 -7.40 -33.12
N MET A 332 8.69 -7.76 -33.92
CA MET A 332 7.39 -8.21 -33.45
C MET A 332 7.46 -9.73 -33.21
N PRO A 333 7.42 -10.19 -31.95
CA PRO A 333 7.44 -11.62 -31.68
C PRO A 333 6.10 -12.25 -32.04
N TRP A 334 6.13 -13.52 -32.48
CA TRP A 334 4.93 -14.33 -32.79
C TRP A 334 3.98 -14.49 -31.59
N THR A 335 4.44 -14.19 -30.38
CA THR A 335 3.64 -14.24 -29.15
C THR A 335 2.68 -13.07 -29.00
N LEU A 336 2.89 -11.97 -29.74
CA LEU A 336 2.03 -10.80 -29.76
C LEU A 336 0.78 -11.11 -30.58
N THR A 337 -0.37 -11.13 -29.91
CA THR A 337 -1.66 -11.49 -30.54
C THR A 337 -2.37 -10.30 -31.17
N GLY A 338 -2.01 -9.07 -30.76
CA GLY A 338 -2.55 -7.84 -31.33
C GLY A 338 -1.56 -6.69 -31.21
N ILE A 339 -1.42 -5.92 -32.29
CA ILE A 339 -0.68 -4.67 -32.32
C ILE A 339 -1.49 -3.59 -33.05
N CYS A 340 -1.62 -2.42 -32.43
CA CYS A 340 -2.26 -1.24 -33.02
C CYS A 340 -1.19 -0.20 -33.33
N TYR A 341 -1.09 0.20 -34.59
CA TYR A 341 -0.04 1.09 -35.11
C TYR A 341 -0.57 1.92 -36.28
N ASP A 342 0.02 3.08 -36.52
CA ASP A 342 -0.29 3.92 -37.69
C ASP A 342 0.25 3.31 -38.98
N ILE A 343 -0.42 3.50 -40.12
CA ILE A 343 0.07 3.03 -41.43
C ILE A 343 1.52 3.46 -41.71
N SER A 344 1.91 4.66 -41.26
CA SER A 344 3.27 5.20 -41.39
C SER A 344 4.33 4.44 -40.58
N GLN A 345 3.92 3.78 -39.49
CA GLN A 345 4.79 3.00 -38.60
C GLN A 345 5.04 1.57 -39.12
N GLN A 346 4.24 1.08 -40.09
CA GLN A 346 4.33 -0.30 -40.60
C GLN A 346 5.74 -0.70 -41.04
N LYS A 347 6.48 0.21 -41.67
CA LYS A 347 7.84 -0.01 -42.18
C LYS A 347 8.88 -0.31 -41.08
N TYR A 348 8.56 -0.08 -39.81
CA TYR A 348 9.44 -0.35 -38.67
C TYR A 348 9.11 -1.67 -37.97
N ILE A 349 8.03 -2.35 -38.38
CA ILE A 349 7.60 -3.60 -37.75
C ILE A 349 8.22 -4.78 -38.50
N VAL A 350 9.16 -5.47 -37.86
CA VAL A 350 9.82 -6.65 -38.43
C VAL A 350 9.18 -7.91 -37.86
N THR A 351 8.67 -8.79 -38.71
CA THR A 351 7.95 -10.02 -38.29
C THR A 351 8.81 -11.29 -38.34
N ASN A 352 9.98 -11.23 -38.97
CA ASN A 352 10.91 -12.35 -39.08
C ASN A 352 12.25 -12.01 -38.41
N PRO A 353 12.70 -12.80 -37.40
CA PRO A 353 13.98 -12.57 -36.75
C PRO A 353 15.18 -12.54 -37.71
N ASP A 354 15.16 -13.34 -38.78
CA ASP A 354 16.23 -13.37 -39.80
C ASP A 354 16.31 -12.07 -40.61
N ASP A 355 15.23 -11.28 -40.62
CA ASP A 355 15.19 -9.96 -41.26
C ASP A 355 15.57 -8.84 -40.29
N TYR A 356 15.57 -9.08 -38.98
CA TYR A 356 15.94 -8.08 -37.97
C TYR A 356 17.41 -7.66 -38.11
N ASP A 357 18.31 -8.62 -38.33
CA ASP A 357 19.74 -8.35 -38.56
C ASP A 357 19.99 -7.53 -39.83
N LYS A 358 19.09 -7.53 -40.82
CA LYS A 358 19.19 -6.70 -42.03
C LYS A 358 18.87 -5.22 -41.79
N TYR A 359 18.12 -4.90 -40.73
CA TYR A 359 17.79 -3.54 -40.31
C TYR A 359 18.56 -3.09 -39.05
N SER A 360 19.32 -4.00 -38.44
CA SER A 360 20.10 -3.84 -37.21
C SER A 360 21.21 -2.78 -37.29
N ASP A 361 21.73 -2.48 -38.48
CA ASP A 361 22.77 -1.45 -38.63
C ASP A 361 22.31 -0.03 -38.28
N MET A 362 21.00 0.21 -38.14
CA MET A 362 20.42 1.45 -37.61
C MET A 362 20.23 1.44 -36.07
N VAL A 363 20.13 0.26 -35.44
CA VAL A 363 19.69 0.06 -34.04
C VAL A 363 20.87 -0.09 -33.05
N LYS A 364 22.11 -0.22 -33.54
CA LYS A 364 23.32 -0.43 -32.72
C LYS A 364 23.76 0.74 -31.82
N ARG A 365 22.95 1.81 -31.62
CA ARG A 365 23.37 2.97 -30.81
C ARG A 365 22.97 2.95 -29.34
N VAL A 366 22.07 2.07 -28.88
CA VAL A 366 21.72 2.01 -27.45
C VAL A 366 21.49 0.55 -27.00
N VAL A 367 22.55 -0.26 -27.05
CA VAL A 367 22.65 -1.43 -26.17
C VAL A 367 23.84 -1.17 -25.27
N ILE A 368 23.58 -0.56 -24.11
CA ILE A 368 24.54 -0.60 -23.02
C ILE A 368 24.43 -2.01 -22.44
N ASP A 369 25.29 -2.91 -22.93
CA ASP A 369 25.62 -4.13 -22.23
C ASP A 369 26.02 -3.75 -20.80
N GLY A 370 25.24 -4.26 -19.86
CA GLY A 370 25.28 -3.86 -18.46
C GLY A 370 25.04 -5.02 -17.53
N LYS A 371 25.89 -6.05 -17.62
CA LYS A 371 26.62 -6.64 -16.47
C LYS A 371 27.58 -7.74 -16.94
N ASN A 372 28.83 -7.60 -16.48
CA ASN A 372 30.00 -8.47 -16.68
C ASN A 372 29.73 -9.98 -16.55
#